data_AF-A0A7Y4VCZ3-F1
#
_entry.id   AF-A0A7Y4VCZ3-F1
#
_cell.length_a   1.000
_cell.length_b   1.000
_cell.length_c   1.000
_cell.angle_alpha   90.00
_cell.angle_beta   90.00
_cell.angle_gamma   90.00
#
_symmetry.space_group_name_H-M   'P 1'
#
loop_
_entity.id
_entity.type
_entity.pdbx_description
1 polymer ?
#
loop_
_entity_poly.entity_id
_entity_poly.type
_entity_poly.pdbx_seq_one_letter_code
_entity_poly.pdbx_strand_id
1 'polypeptide(L)'
;MAAIVGEQCIAAAGEYKVREHSFVPGQRIFSDKINELLCGDNGATEINAIPSTSVFGILRDRLANGPFAGNFPELNSVFSGFASRIGKPEDWGKVPLSLPEEFHPRRLPLRVAFDTRPAVDQALKSVSSDKMRRLRISTIALAMLLNDERDQIDPKSALLLTLETVNGMGKTAPMKDEAIDKPTDEMKEAQHQVVKVGKKKN
;
A
#
# COMPACT_ATOMS: atom_id res chain seq x y z
N MET A 1 -5.91 -3.59 -4.08
CA MET A 1 -4.71 -4.43 -4.25
C MET A 1 -3.43 -3.77 -3.73
N ALA A 2 -3.14 -2.50 -4.04
CA ALA A 2 -1.95 -1.78 -3.54
C ALA A 2 -1.75 -1.86 -2.01
N ALA A 3 -2.84 -1.69 -1.24
CA ALA A 3 -2.78 -1.81 0.22
C ALA A 3 -2.36 -3.21 0.72
N ILE A 4 -2.78 -4.26 0.01
CA ILE A 4 -2.38 -5.66 0.31
C ILE A 4 -0.88 -5.83 0.07
N VAL A 5 -0.36 -5.30 -1.05
CA VAL A 5 1.08 -5.36 -1.35
C VAL A 5 1.91 -4.62 -0.28
N GLY A 6 1.47 -3.44 0.16
CA GLY A 6 2.09 -2.73 1.28
C GLY A 6 2.14 -3.58 2.56
N GLU A 7 1.02 -4.21 2.94
CA GLU A 7 0.99 -5.10 4.12
C GLU A 7 1.87 -6.36 3.92
N GLN A 8 1.96 -6.91 2.70
CA GLN A 8 2.87 -8.02 2.40
C GLN A 8 4.35 -7.58 2.51
N CYS A 9 4.69 -6.31 2.27
CA CYS A 9 6.05 -5.81 2.51
C CYS A 9 6.41 -5.90 3.99
N ILE A 10 5.48 -5.53 4.89
CA ILE A 10 5.66 -5.68 6.34
C ILE A 10 5.89 -7.15 6.70
N ALA A 11 5.05 -8.05 6.19
CA ALA A 11 5.18 -9.47 6.44
C ALA A 11 6.54 -10.01 5.99
N ALA A 12 6.97 -9.65 4.78
CA ALA A 12 8.22 -10.06 4.17
C ALA A 12 9.45 -9.51 4.89
N ALA A 13 9.43 -8.24 5.31
CA ALA A 13 10.51 -7.63 6.08
C ALA A 13 10.73 -8.34 7.43
N GLY A 14 9.64 -8.82 8.04
CA GLY A 14 9.68 -9.70 9.20
C GLY A 14 10.18 -9.06 10.49
N GLU A 15 10.28 -7.73 10.54
CA GLU A 15 10.71 -6.99 11.73
C GLU A 15 9.67 -7.02 12.86
N TYR A 16 8.39 -7.17 12.49
CA TYR A 16 7.29 -7.45 13.41
C TYR A 16 6.20 -8.27 12.70
N LYS A 17 5.32 -8.91 13.47
CA LYS A 17 4.22 -9.70 12.90
C LYS A 17 3.05 -8.78 12.55
N VAL A 18 2.50 -8.92 11.34
CA VAL A 18 1.36 -8.13 10.84
C VAL A 18 0.11 -8.19 11.73
N ARG A 19 -0.11 -9.30 12.45
CA ARG A 19 -1.32 -9.52 13.25
C ARG A 19 -1.12 -9.36 14.74
N GLU A 20 0.14 -9.42 15.17
CA GLU A 20 0.56 -9.53 16.57
C GLU A 20 1.78 -8.61 16.77
N HIS A 21 1.52 -7.33 17.01
CA HIS A 21 2.56 -6.34 17.27
C HIS A 21 2.15 -5.38 18.38
N SER A 22 3.13 -4.66 18.94
CA SER A 22 2.92 -3.68 20.00
C SER A 22 2.51 -2.29 19.48
N PHE A 23 2.70 -2.01 18.19
CA PHE A 23 2.32 -0.72 17.61
C PHE A 23 0.82 -0.46 17.64
N VAL A 24 0.45 0.82 17.77
CA VAL A 24 -0.95 1.25 17.60
C VAL A 24 -1.31 1.13 16.11
N PRO A 25 -2.43 0.47 15.72
CA PRO A 25 -2.84 0.43 14.33
C PRO A 25 -2.92 1.83 13.71
N GLY A 26 -2.46 1.98 12.46
CA GLY A 26 -2.39 3.28 11.78
C GLY A 26 -1.15 4.13 12.13
N GLN A 27 -0.39 3.77 13.16
CA GLN A 27 0.88 4.43 13.48
C GLN A 27 1.87 4.32 12.31
N ARG A 28 2.63 5.38 12.03
CA ARG A 28 3.69 5.32 11.01
C ARG A 28 4.93 4.60 11.56
N ILE A 29 5.51 3.73 10.75
CA ILE A 29 6.67 2.91 11.09
C ILE A 29 7.74 3.10 10.00
N PHE A 30 8.97 3.37 10.41
CA PHE A 30 10.13 3.42 9.52
C PHE A 30 10.86 2.09 9.57
N SER A 31 11.24 1.59 8.39
CA SER A 31 11.92 0.32 8.23
C SER A 31 12.78 0.37 6.99
N ASP A 32 14.09 0.17 7.18
CA ASP A 32 15.05 0.12 6.07
C ASP A 32 14.81 -1.13 5.21
N LYS A 33 14.45 -2.26 5.84
CA LYS A 33 14.07 -3.48 5.12
C LYS A 33 12.85 -3.29 4.23
N ILE A 34 11.86 -2.52 4.69
CA ILE A 34 10.69 -2.21 3.85
C ILE A 34 11.11 -1.32 2.67
N ASN A 35 11.97 -0.33 2.89
CA ASN A 35 12.52 0.47 1.78
C ASN A 35 13.29 -0.41 0.78
N GLU A 36 14.14 -1.32 1.26
CA GLU A 36 14.88 -2.28 0.43
C GLU A 36 13.92 -3.17 -0.39
N LEU A 37 12.82 -3.65 0.20
CA LEU A 37 11.82 -4.42 -0.55
C LEU A 37 11.10 -3.59 -1.62
N LEU A 38 10.86 -2.31 -1.34
CA LEU A 38 10.15 -1.41 -2.26
C LEU A 38 10.99 -1.04 -3.48
N CYS A 39 12.24 -0.60 -3.28
CA CYS A 39 13.09 -0.04 -4.33
C CYS A 39 14.54 -0.59 -4.36
N GLY A 40 14.91 -1.52 -3.47
CA GLY A 40 16.29 -1.98 -3.29
C GLY A 40 17.12 -1.05 -2.40
N ASP A 41 18.32 -1.51 -2.03
CA ASP A 41 19.30 -0.77 -1.22
C ASP A 41 20.42 -0.20 -2.10
N ASN A 42 20.08 0.77 -2.95
CA ASN A 42 21.05 1.39 -3.86
C ASN A 42 20.95 2.92 -3.94
N GLY A 43 20.12 3.55 -3.10
CA GLY A 43 19.91 5.00 -3.12
C GLY A 43 19.35 5.55 -4.44
N ALA A 44 18.79 4.69 -5.31
CA ALA A 44 18.27 5.11 -6.60
C ALA A 44 17.08 6.06 -6.44
N THR A 45 17.15 7.19 -7.17
CA THR A 45 16.05 8.15 -7.28
C THR A 45 15.16 7.85 -8.49
N GLU A 46 15.68 7.09 -9.44
CA GLU A 46 15.04 6.76 -10.71
C GLU A 46 14.49 5.32 -10.73
N ILE A 47 13.28 5.16 -11.28
CA ILE A 47 12.62 3.85 -11.41
C ILE A 47 13.42 2.86 -12.28
N ASN A 48 14.23 3.35 -13.23
CA ASN A 48 15.01 2.48 -14.10
C ASN A 48 16.28 1.94 -13.42
N ALA A 49 16.70 2.54 -12.32
CA ALA A 49 17.90 2.15 -11.59
C ALA A 49 17.63 1.15 -10.45
N ILE A 50 16.36 0.88 -10.12
CA ILE A 50 16.03 -0.07 -9.04
C ILE A 50 16.04 -1.54 -9.51
N PRO A 51 16.32 -2.51 -8.62
CA PRO A 51 16.36 -3.92 -8.96
C PRO A 51 14.99 -4.45 -9.44
N SER A 52 14.98 -5.28 -10.48
CA SER A 52 13.78 -5.99 -10.99
C SER A 52 13.11 -6.93 -9.98
N THR A 53 13.79 -7.24 -8.88
CA THR A 53 13.28 -8.07 -7.78
C THR A 53 12.53 -7.28 -6.71
N SER A 54 12.70 -5.96 -6.67
CA SER A 54 11.96 -5.06 -5.76
C SER A 54 10.50 -4.93 -6.18
N VAL A 55 9.63 -4.48 -5.28
CA VAL A 55 8.20 -4.29 -5.59
C VAL A 55 8.00 -3.33 -6.75
N PHE A 56 8.67 -2.17 -6.73
CA PHE A 56 8.54 -1.17 -7.79
C PHE A 56 9.24 -1.63 -9.08
N GLY A 57 10.32 -2.40 -8.99
CA GLY A 57 10.98 -3.00 -10.15
C GLY A 57 10.11 -4.05 -10.85
N ILE A 58 9.42 -4.90 -10.08
CA ILE A 58 8.45 -5.85 -10.63
C ILE A 58 7.31 -5.11 -11.35
N LEU A 59 6.77 -4.05 -10.73
CA LEU A 59 5.72 -3.23 -11.37
C LEU A 59 6.22 -2.61 -12.67
N ARG A 60 7.40 -1.97 -12.66
CA ARG A 60 8.06 -1.42 -13.85
C ARG A 60 8.14 -2.45 -14.98
N ASP A 61 8.72 -3.61 -14.69
CA ASP A 61 8.98 -4.62 -15.73
C ASP A 61 7.68 -5.23 -16.27
N ARG A 62 6.66 -5.39 -15.42
CA ARG A 62 5.36 -5.95 -15.83
C ARG A 62 4.47 -4.97 -16.58
N LEU A 63 4.70 -3.67 -16.39
CA LEU A 63 3.92 -2.59 -17.01
C LEU A 63 4.67 -1.91 -18.16
N ALA A 64 5.87 -2.38 -18.50
CA ALA A 64 6.75 -1.78 -19.51
C ALA A 64 6.18 -1.77 -20.94
N ASN A 65 5.25 -2.68 -21.26
CA ASN A 65 4.71 -2.88 -22.60
C ASN A 65 3.27 -2.35 -22.76
N GLY A 66 2.96 -1.17 -22.23
CA GLY A 66 1.61 -0.64 -22.24
C GLY A 66 1.52 0.86 -21.95
N PRO A 67 0.32 1.39 -21.65
CA PRO A 67 0.11 2.83 -21.44
C PRO A 67 0.82 3.37 -20.19
N PHE A 68 1.26 2.48 -19.29
CA PHE A 68 2.07 2.83 -18.13
C PHE A 68 3.55 3.05 -18.46
N ALA A 69 4.01 2.64 -19.65
CA ALA A 69 5.38 2.84 -20.08
C ALA A 69 5.70 4.34 -20.12
N GLY A 70 6.77 4.75 -19.42
CA GLY A 70 7.18 6.15 -19.33
C GLY A 70 6.34 7.02 -18.38
N ASN A 71 5.31 6.49 -17.73
CA ASN A 71 4.46 7.24 -16.79
C ASN A 71 4.83 7.04 -15.31
N PHE A 72 5.90 6.31 -15.03
CA PHE A 72 6.38 6.11 -13.66
C PHE A 72 6.91 7.43 -13.07
N PRO A 73 6.48 7.79 -11.85
CA PRO A 73 6.97 9.00 -11.19
C PRO A 73 8.42 8.81 -10.69
N GLU A 74 9.10 9.92 -10.43
CA GLU A 74 10.36 9.92 -9.69
C GLU A 74 10.16 9.34 -8.29
N LEU A 75 11.06 8.48 -7.83
CA LEU A 75 10.89 7.76 -6.56
C LEU A 75 10.89 8.72 -5.36
N ASN A 76 11.70 9.77 -5.40
CA ASN A 76 11.76 10.78 -4.35
C ASN A 76 10.39 11.43 -4.10
N SER A 77 9.58 11.64 -5.15
CA SER A 77 8.23 12.20 -5.01
C SER A 77 7.30 11.27 -4.24
N VAL A 78 7.39 9.96 -4.50
CA VAL A 78 6.59 8.92 -3.82
C VAL A 78 6.94 8.82 -2.32
N PHE A 79 8.21 8.99 -1.96
CA PHE A 79 8.66 8.89 -0.57
C PHE A 79 8.45 10.18 0.24
N SER A 80 8.72 11.34 -0.36
CA SER A 80 8.63 12.64 0.33
C SER A 80 7.20 13.01 0.73
N GLY A 81 6.21 12.68 -0.10
CA GLY A 81 4.79 12.89 0.21
C GLY A 81 4.40 12.22 1.53
N PHE A 82 4.84 10.98 1.74
CA PHE A 82 4.61 10.26 2.99
C PHE A 82 5.29 10.90 4.20
N ALA A 83 6.56 11.29 4.05
CA ALA A 83 7.33 11.88 5.14
C ALA A 83 6.74 13.23 5.61
N SER A 84 6.18 14.03 4.70
CA SER A 84 5.63 15.35 5.04
C SER A 84 4.36 15.32 5.92
N ARG A 85 3.73 14.15 6.10
CA ARG A 85 2.44 13.99 6.78
C ARG A 85 2.49 13.09 8.01
N ILE A 86 3.70 12.78 8.49
CA ILE A 86 3.90 12.01 9.73
C ILE A 86 3.37 12.81 10.93
N GLY A 87 2.69 12.14 11.86
CA GLY A 87 2.25 12.72 13.14
C GLY A 87 0.95 13.50 13.10
N LYS A 88 0.29 13.59 11.94
CA LYS A 88 -1.01 14.26 11.77
C LYS A 88 -2.18 13.33 12.13
N PRO A 89 -2.97 13.61 13.19
CA PRO A 89 -4.06 12.74 13.63
C PRO A 89 -5.11 12.46 12.54
N GLU A 90 -5.38 13.43 11.67
CA GLU A 90 -6.34 13.34 10.57
C GLU A 90 -6.00 12.31 9.48
N ASP A 91 -4.76 11.79 9.50
CA ASP A 91 -4.22 10.84 8.54
C ASP A 91 -4.23 9.39 9.06
N TRP A 92 -4.85 9.14 10.22
CA TRP A 92 -5.01 7.80 10.77
C TRP A 92 -5.68 6.85 9.76
N GLY A 93 -5.02 5.73 9.46
CA GLY A 93 -5.50 4.73 8.50
C GLY A 93 -5.56 5.18 7.03
N LYS A 94 -5.22 6.44 6.73
CA LYS A 94 -5.08 6.97 5.38
C LYS A 94 -3.64 6.79 4.90
N VAL A 95 -3.47 6.80 3.58
CA VAL A 95 -2.17 7.03 2.96
C VAL A 95 -2.14 8.49 2.51
N PRO A 96 -1.10 9.26 2.83
CA PRO A 96 -0.90 10.57 2.23
C PRO A 96 -0.67 10.41 0.73
N LEU A 97 -1.58 10.94 -0.07
CA LEU A 97 -1.52 10.93 -1.53
C LEU A 97 -1.22 12.34 -2.04
N SER A 98 -0.42 12.45 -3.09
CA SER A 98 -0.15 13.72 -3.78
C SER A 98 -1.22 14.07 -4.81
N LEU A 99 -2.05 13.10 -5.20
CA LEU A 99 -3.17 13.32 -6.11
C LEU A 99 -4.28 14.19 -5.48
N PRO A 100 -5.04 14.91 -6.31
CA PRO A 100 -6.26 15.60 -5.90
C PRO A 100 -7.26 14.67 -5.19
N GLU A 101 -8.09 15.25 -4.31
CA GLU A 101 -9.01 14.51 -3.42
C GLU A 101 -10.01 13.63 -4.18
N GLU A 102 -10.40 14.00 -5.39
CA GLU A 102 -11.30 13.22 -6.23
C GLU A 102 -10.76 11.84 -6.62
N PHE A 103 -9.43 11.65 -6.57
CA PHE A 103 -8.77 10.37 -6.81
C PHE A 103 -8.56 9.55 -5.53
N HIS A 104 -8.89 10.09 -4.37
CA HIS A 104 -8.63 9.41 -3.11
C HIS A 104 -9.54 8.19 -2.93
N PRO A 105 -9.00 7.06 -2.40
CA PRO A 105 -9.81 5.89 -2.14
C PRO A 105 -10.98 6.20 -1.19
N ARG A 106 -12.20 5.84 -1.60
CA ARG A 106 -13.39 5.97 -0.74
C ARG A 106 -13.35 5.09 0.51
N ARG A 107 -12.58 4.00 0.47
CA ARG A 107 -12.32 3.11 1.60
C ARG A 107 -10.89 3.32 2.09
N LEU A 108 -10.73 3.40 3.41
CA LEU A 108 -9.43 3.52 4.04
C LEU A 108 -8.52 2.35 3.64
N PRO A 109 -7.33 2.60 3.06
CA PRO A 109 -6.41 1.54 2.66
C PRO A 109 -6.08 0.56 3.79
N LEU A 110 -5.90 1.05 5.02
CA LEU A 110 -5.68 0.22 6.21
C LEU A 110 -6.81 -0.78 6.45
N ARG A 111 -8.07 -0.33 6.30
CA ARG A 111 -9.24 -1.19 6.46
C ARG A 111 -9.37 -2.19 5.31
N VAL A 112 -9.06 -1.77 4.09
CA VAL A 112 -9.08 -2.67 2.91
C VAL A 112 -8.05 -3.79 3.08
N ALA A 113 -6.82 -3.48 3.48
CA ALA A 113 -5.80 -4.50 3.75
C ALA A 113 -6.30 -5.50 4.80
N PHE A 114 -6.87 -5.00 5.90
CA PHE A 114 -7.42 -5.82 6.97
C PHE A 114 -8.57 -6.73 6.52
N ASP A 115 -9.62 -6.15 5.96
CA ASP A 115 -10.85 -6.87 5.58
C ASP A 115 -10.59 -7.94 4.50
N THR A 116 -9.54 -7.77 3.70
CA THR A 116 -9.19 -8.70 2.61
C THR A 116 -8.27 -9.84 3.05
N ARG A 117 -7.71 -9.82 4.27
CA ARG A 117 -6.79 -10.85 4.76
C ARG A 117 -7.30 -12.28 4.61
N PRO A 118 -8.55 -12.63 4.99
CA PRO A 118 -9.00 -14.01 4.89
C PRO A 118 -8.98 -14.52 3.43
N ALA A 119 -9.37 -13.67 2.48
CA ALA A 119 -9.35 -14.00 1.06
C ALA A 119 -7.91 -14.12 0.53
N VAL A 120 -7.02 -13.20 0.92
CA VAL A 120 -5.60 -13.23 0.53
C VAL A 120 -4.91 -14.48 1.09
N ASP A 121 -5.16 -14.84 2.35
CA ASP A 121 -4.60 -16.05 2.95
C ASP A 121 -5.07 -17.31 2.27
N GLN A 122 -6.37 -17.38 1.97
CA GLN A 122 -6.93 -18.51 1.25
C GLN A 122 -6.31 -18.63 -0.14
N ALA A 123 -6.18 -17.52 -0.89
CA ALA A 123 -5.58 -17.49 -2.21
C ALA A 123 -4.09 -17.86 -2.20
N LEU A 124 -3.37 -17.53 -1.13
CA LEU A 124 -1.93 -17.75 -0.98
C LEU A 124 -1.58 -18.91 -0.03
N LYS A 125 -2.55 -19.79 0.26
CA LYS A 125 -2.40 -20.86 1.25
C LYS A 125 -1.24 -21.80 0.94
N SER A 126 -1.05 -22.15 -0.33
CA SER A 126 0.00 -23.06 -0.82
C SER A 126 1.42 -22.50 -0.69
N VAL A 127 1.56 -21.19 -0.48
CA VAL A 127 2.84 -20.49 -0.31
C VAL A 127 2.89 -19.72 1.01
N SER A 128 2.05 -20.10 1.99
CA SER A 128 1.84 -19.37 3.23
C SER A 128 3.11 -19.13 4.05
N SER A 129 4.05 -20.08 4.05
CA SER A 129 5.33 -19.98 4.76
C SER A 129 6.38 -19.11 4.06
N ASP A 130 6.25 -18.89 2.74
CA ASP A 130 7.21 -18.13 1.94
C ASP A 130 6.71 -16.70 1.72
N LYS A 131 7.06 -15.83 2.68
CA LYS A 131 6.59 -14.43 2.70
C LYS A 131 7.08 -13.62 1.50
N MET A 132 8.30 -13.89 1.03
CA MET A 132 8.86 -13.24 -0.16
C MET A 132 8.10 -13.64 -1.42
N ARG A 133 7.77 -14.94 -1.55
CA ARG A 133 6.95 -15.42 -2.67
C ARG A 133 5.52 -14.88 -2.62
N ARG A 134 4.91 -14.75 -1.43
CA ARG A 134 3.60 -14.11 -1.26
C ARG A 134 3.62 -12.64 -1.69
N LEU A 135 4.64 -11.90 -1.30
CA LEU A 135 4.84 -10.51 -1.73
C LEU A 135 4.94 -10.45 -3.26
N ARG A 136 5.82 -11.26 -3.86
CA ARG A 136 6.01 -11.29 -5.32
C ARG A 136 4.72 -11.62 -6.08
N ILE A 137 3.96 -12.63 -5.64
CA ILE A 137 2.68 -12.99 -6.27
C ILE A 137 1.69 -11.82 -6.17
N SER A 138 1.61 -11.20 -4.99
CA SER A 138 0.71 -10.06 -4.76
C SER A 138 1.09 -8.85 -5.64
N THR A 139 2.38 -8.57 -5.82
CA THR A 139 2.86 -7.51 -6.71
C THR A 139 2.56 -7.80 -8.17
N ILE A 140 2.70 -9.05 -8.62
CA ILE A 140 2.34 -9.45 -9.99
C ILE A 140 0.83 -9.31 -10.20
N ALA A 141 0.00 -9.76 -9.25
CA ALA A 141 -1.44 -9.61 -9.34
C ALA A 141 -1.88 -8.13 -9.35
N LEU A 142 -1.17 -7.25 -8.64
CA LEU A 142 -1.36 -5.80 -8.74
C LEU A 142 -1.04 -5.26 -10.14
N ALA A 143 0.07 -5.69 -10.74
CA ALA A 143 0.43 -5.29 -12.11
C ALA A 143 -0.61 -5.77 -13.13
N MET A 144 -1.12 -7.00 -12.97
CA MET A 144 -2.19 -7.53 -13.81
C MET A 144 -3.45 -6.68 -13.70
N LEU A 145 -3.90 -6.37 -12.47
CA LEU A 145 -5.06 -5.51 -12.25
C LEU A 145 -4.89 -4.13 -12.88
N LEU A 146 -3.70 -3.53 -12.78
CA LEU A 146 -3.44 -2.24 -13.44
C LEU A 146 -3.55 -2.34 -14.96
N ASN A 147 -3.04 -3.42 -15.56
CA ASN A 147 -3.18 -3.65 -16.99
C ASN A 147 -4.63 -3.90 -17.42
N ASP A 148 -5.42 -4.59 -16.60
CA ASP A 148 -6.83 -4.87 -16.87
C ASP A 148 -7.69 -3.59 -16.77
N GLU A 149 -7.34 -2.69 -15.85
CA GLU A 149 -8.05 -1.44 -15.57
C GLU A 149 -7.43 -0.21 -16.26
N ARG A 150 -6.50 -0.42 -17.20
CA ARG A 150 -5.66 0.65 -17.79
C ARG A 150 -6.42 1.76 -18.51
N ASP A 151 -7.66 1.47 -18.93
CA ASP A 151 -8.51 2.41 -19.67
C ASP A 151 -9.46 3.20 -18.75
N GLN A 152 -9.46 2.91 -17.44
CA GLN A 152 -10.37 3.53 -16.46
C GLN A 152 -9.79 4.77 -15.78
N ILE A 153 -8.47 4.88 -15.69
CA ILE A 153 -7.76 5.94 -14.97
C ILE A 153 -6.53 6.32 -15.80
N ASP A 154 -6.23 7.62 -15.84
CA ASP A 154 -4.98 8.13 -16.42
C ASP A 154 -3.77 7.34 -15.89
N PRO A 155 -2.88 6.79 -16.76
CA PRO A 155 -1.79 5.92 -16.34
C PRO A 155 -0.86 6.53 -15.29
N LYS A 156 -0.54 7.82 -15.41
CA LYS A 156 0.32 8.53 -14.45
C LYS A 156 -0.35 8.60 -13.08
N SER A 157 -1.63 8.96 -13.04
CA SER A 157 -2.42 9.01 -11.82
C SER A 157 -2.58 7.63 -11.18
N ALA A 158 -2.85 6.59 -11.97
CA ALA A 158 -2.95 5.22 -11.47
C ALA A 158 -1.63 4.70 -10.88
N LEU A 159 -0.49 4.99 -11.52
CA LEU A 159 0.83 4.65 -10.99
C LEU A 159 1.14 5.40 -9.70
N LEU A 160 0.91 6.72 -9.67
CA LEU A 160 1.18 7.53 -8.49
C LEU A 160 0.34 7.06 -7.29
N LEU A 161 -0.98 6.88 -7.49
CA LEU A 161 -1.88 6.33 -6.48
C LEU A 161 -1.39 4.96 -5.97
N THR A 162 -0.95 4.10 -6.88
CA THR A 162 -0.48 2.76 -6.54
C THR A 162 0.80 2.79 -5.72
N LEU A 163 1.83 3.49 -6.20
CA LEU A 163 3.16 3.51 -5.58
C LEU A 163 3.12 4.19 -4.21
N GLU A 164 2.39 5.31 -4.09
CA GLU A 164 2.18 5.99 -2.81
C GLU A 164 1.39 5.11 -1.85
N THR A 165 0.33 4.43 -2.31
CA THR A 165 -0.43 3.50 -1.47
C THR A 165 0.42 2.34 -0.98
N VAL A 166 1.24 1.74 -1.84
CA VAL A 166 2.14 0.64 -1.46
C VAL A 166 3.17 1.14 -0.44
N ASN A 167 3.86 2.25 -0.71
CA ASN A 167 4.85 2.85 0.20
C ASN A 167 4.22 3.19 1.56
N GLY A 168 3.09 3.90 1.54
CA GLY A 168 2.40 4.32 2.75
C GLY A 168 1.89 3.15 3.57
N MET A 169 1.29 2.15 2.94
CA MET A 169 0.80 0.96 3.64
C MET A 169 1.93 0.07 4.15
N GLY A 170 3.05 -0.03 3.44
CA GLY A 170 4.26 -0.69 3.95
C GLY A 170 4.81 -0.02 5.22
N LYS A 171 4.56 1.28 5.41
CA LYS A 171 5.04 2.08 6.54
C LYS A 171 3.94 2.42 7.55
N THR A 172 2.84 1.69 7.52
CA THR A 172 1.71 1.89 8.44
C THR A 172 1.48 0.64 9.26
N ALA A 173 1.48 0.79 10.58
CA ALA A 173 1.16 -0.26 11.52
C ALA A 173 -0.20 -0.88 11.13
N PRO A 174 -0.22 -2.19 10.82
CA PRO A 174 -1.42 -2.84 10.35
C PRO A 174 -2.47 -2.93 11.47
N MET A 175 -3.69 -3.25 11.07
CA MET A 175 -4.74 -3.62 12.01
C MET A 175 -4.41 -4.96 12.67
N LYS A 176 -4.64 -5.09 13.98
CA LYS A 176 -4.52 -6.38 14.68
C LYS A 176 -5.82 -7.17 14.56
N ASP A 177 -5.76 -8.49 14.63
CA ASP A 177 -6.98 -9.32 14.58
C ASP A 177 -7.87 -9.03 15.81
N GLU A 178 -7.26 -8.76 16.96
CA GLU A 178 -7.93 -8.31 18.20
C GLU A 178 -8.65 -6.96 18.08
N ALA A 179 -8.27 -6.12 17.12
CA ALA A 179 -8.87 -4.79 16.93
C ALA A 179 -10.29 -4.87 16.32
N ILE A 180 -10.73 -6.05 15.86
CA ILE A 180 -12.13 -6.31 15.48
C ILE A 180 -13.05 -6.13 16.69
N ASP A 181 -12.64 -6.66 17.84
CA ASP A 181 -13.52 -6.81 19.00
C ASP A 181 -13.55 -5.55 19.88
N LYS A 182 -12.52 -4.71 19.79
CA LYS A 182 -12.38 -3.45 20.54
C LYS A 182 -11.81 -2.34 19.66
N PRO A 183 -12.62 -1.74 18.78
CA PRO A 183 -12.17 -0.60 17.97
C PRO A 183 -11.78 0.57 18.87
N THR A 184 -10.62 1.19 18.61
CA THR A 184 -10.23 2.44 19.29
C THR A 184 -11.20 3.56 18.93
N ASP A 185 -11.25 4.64 19.71
CA ASP A 185 -12.14 5.76 19.39
C ASP A 185 -11.77 6.43 18.06
N GLU A 186 -10.47 6.48 17.73
CA GLU A 186 -9.96 6.92 16.42
C GLU A 186 -10.48 6.02 15.28
N MET A 187 -10.56 4.70 15.50
CA MET A 187 -11.16 3.76 14.54
C MET A 187 -12.66 4.01 14.36
N LYS A 188 -13.38 4.29 15.45
CA LYS A 188 -14.82 4.59 15.41
C LYS A 188 -15.07 5.90 14.67
N GLU A 189 -14.28 6.94 14.92
CA GLU A 189 -14.40 8.23 14.24
C GLU A 189 -14.10 8.14 12.74
N ALA A 190 -13.02 7.43 12.37
CA ALA A 190 -12.67 7.20 10.97
C ALA A 190 -13.76 6.41 10.23
N GLN A 191 -14.40 5.42 10.88
CA GLN A 191 -15.56 4.70 10.34
C GLN A 191 -16.78 5.63 10.13
N HIS A 192 -17.05 6.55 11.06
CA HIS A 192 -18.15 7.51 10.94
C HIS A 192 -17.93 8.56 9.85
N GLN A 193 -16.69 8.98 9.60
CA GLN A 193 -16.35 9.89 8.49
C GLN A 193 -16.64 9.26 7.12
N VAL A 194 -16.32 7.98 6.93
CA VAL A 194 -16.64 7.23 5.69
C VAL A 194 -18.17 7.17 5.47
N VAL A 195 -18.96 6.96 6.52
CA VAL A 195 -20.43 6.90 6.44
C VAL A 195 -21.05 8.27 6.14
N LYS A 196 -20.51 9.37 6.70
CA LYS A 196 -21.01 10.74 6.44
C LYS A 196 -20.76 11.20 5.01
N VAL A 197 -19.62 10.84 4.41
CA VAL A 197 -19.34 11.14 2.99
C VAL A 197 -20.27 10.36 2.06
N GLY A 198 -20.64 9.12 2.43
CA GLY A 198 -21.60 8.31 1.67
C GLY A 198 -23.06 8.77 1.75
N LYS A 199 -23.45 9.56 2.76
CA LYS A 199 -24.82 10.08 2.93
C LYS A 199 -25.06 11.48 2.32
N LYS A 200 -24.02 12.16 1.84
CA LYS A 200 -24.17 13.43 1.09
C LYS A 200 -24.32 13.19 -0.42
N LYS A 201 -25.32 12.41 -0.82
CA LYS A 201 -25.95 12.47 -2.15
C LYS A 201 -27.39 12.01 -2.01
N ASN A 202 -28.29 12.98 -1.95
CA ASN A 202 -29.63 13.01 -2.54
C ASN A 202 -30.01 14.47 -2.67
#